data_AF-A0A3L6ES58-F1
#
_entry.id   AF-A0A3L6ES58-F1
#
_cell.length_a   1.000
_cell.length_b   1.000
_cell.length_c   1.000
_cell.angle_alpha   90.00
_cell.angle_beta   90.00
_cell.angle_gamma   90.00
#
_symmetry.space_group_name_H-M   'P 1'
#
loop_
_entity.id
_entity.type
_entity.pdbx_description
1 polymer ?
#
loop_
_entity_poly.entity_id
_entity_poly.type
_entity_poly.pdbx_seq_one_letter_code
_entity_poly.pdbx_strand_id
1 'polypeptide(L)'
;MDATVGARLVSWNPNERVAFRYGDGEGRVALAGDGDGDGDVALGWAPVRGFAHAPRSVAAVAFVATARGVVLDDAVAARVRDRYRRRQQRFRVVVDAHVGVRVGALRTGMVPLRLLCDDGVMAAGSPDGTAAGPMSKCQVLLFRVRW
;
A
#
# COMPACT_ATOMS: atom_id res chain seq x y z
N MET A 1 9.39 9.76 17.59
CA MET A 1 9.65 9.83 16.14
C MET A 1 8.40 10.33 15.46
N ASP A 2 8.57 11.25 14.53
CA ASP A 2 7.50 11.71 13.65
C ASP A 2 7.82 11.28 12.22
N ALA A 3 6.79 10.93 11.45
CA ALA A 3 6.94 10.58 10.05
C ALA A 3 5.66 10.91 9.27
N THR A 4 5.84 11.37 8.03
CA THR A 4 4.77 11.53 7.05
C THR A 4 5.16 10.72 5.82
N VAL A 5 4.31 9.78 5.41
CA VAL A 5 4.56 8.93 4.24
C VAL A 5 3.39 9.03 3.28
N GLY A 6 3.69 9.42 2.04
CA GLY A 6 2.78 9.28 0.92
C GLY A 6 2.92 7.89 0.30
N ALA A 7 1.83 7.15 0.20
CA ALA A 7 1.76 5.89 -0.55
C ALA A 7 0.93 6.11 -1.81
N ARG A 8 1.43 5.64 -2.96
CA ARG A 8 0.71 5.66 -4.24
C ARG A 8 0.70 4.25 -4.81
N LEU A 9 -0.50 3.68 -4.94
CA LEU A 9 -0.72 2.42 -5.63
C LEU A 9 -1.12 2.71 -7.06
N VAL A 10 -0.53 1.98 -7.99
CA VAL A 10 -0.88 2.05 -9.42
C VAL A 10 -1.28 0.66 -9.87
N SER A 11 -2.44 0.56 -10.50
CA SER A 11 -2.98 -0.70 -10.99
C SER A 11 -3.36 -0.57 -12.45
N TRP A 12 -3.03 -1.59 -13.23
CA TRP A 12 -3.43 -1.72 -14.62
C TRP A 12 -4.53 -2.77 -14.73
N ASN A 13 -5.62 -2.42 -15.40
CA ASN A 13 -6.66 -3.37 -15.78
C ASN A 13 -6.40 -3.80 -17.24
N PRO A 14 -5.88 -5.01 -17.47
CA PRO A 14 -5.59 -5.49 -18.82
C PRO A 14 -6.85 -5.95 -19.57
N ASN A 15 -7.97 -6.15 -18.87
CA ASN A 15 -9.18 -6.73 -19.42
C ASN A 15 -9.88 -5.78 -20.40
N GLU A 16 -10.47 -6.36 -21.45
CA GLU A 16 -11.18 -5.60 -22.49
C GLU A 16 -12.62 -5.22 -22.11
N ARG A 17 -13.30 -6.08 -21.36
CA ARG A 17 -14.73 -5.92 -21.03
C ARG A 17 -15.03 -5.86 -19.55
N VAL A 18 -14.06 -6.23 -18.72
CA VAL A 18 -14.21 -6.30 -17.27
C VAL A 18 -13.79 -4.97 -16.66
N ALA A 19 -14.70 -4.34 -15.93
CA ALA A 19 -14.40 -3.21 -15.08
C ALA A 19 -14.40 -3.67 -13.61
N PHE A 20 -13.49 -3.14 -12.81
CA PHE A 20 -13.52 -3.32 -11.37
C PHE A 20 -14.10 -2.08 -10.69
N ARG A 21 -14.76 -2.28 -9.57
CA ARG A 21 -15.18 -1.22 -8.65
C ARG A 21 -14.52 -1.50 -7.32
N TYR A 22 -13.70 -0.58 -6.85
CA TYR A 22 -13.15 -0.62 -5.50
C TYR A 22 -14.01 0.26 -4.60
N GLY A 23 -14.39 -0.27 -3.45
CA GLY A 23 -15.06 0.49 -2.39
C GLY A 23 -14.07 1.29 -1.55
N ASP A 24 -14.61 2.11 -0.64
CA ASP A 24 -13.78 2.76 0.38
C ASP A 24 -13.06 1.71 1.24
N GLY A 25 -11.92 2.11 1.79
CA GLY A 25 -11.03 1.26 2.54
C GLY A 25 -10.07 2.03 3.41
N GLU A 26 -9.04 1.35 3.87
CA GLU A 26 -8.01 1.89 4.74
C GLU A 26 -6.63 1.47 4.26
N GLY A 27 -5.73 2.44 4.17
CA GLY A 27 -4.32 2.22 3.86
C GLY A 27 -3.47 2.39 5.11
N ARG A 28 -2.52 1.48 5.33
CA ARG A 28 -1.57 1.47 6.44
C ARG A 28 -0.15 1.41 5.91
N VAL A 29 0.76 2.09 6.61
CA VAL A 29 2.20 2.07 6.28
C VAL A 29 2.98 1.67 7.52
N ALA A 30 4.01 0.86 7.35
CA ALA A 30 4.99 0.54 8.37
C ALA A 30 6.41 0.55 7.79
N LEU A 31 7.40 0.77 8.65
CA LEU A 31 8.77 0.36 8.38
C LEU A 31 8.86 -1.13 8.65
N ALA A 32 9.27 -1.92 7.65
CA ALA A 32 9.37 -3.37 7.80
C ALA A 32 10.56 -3.75 8.70
N GLY A 33 10.35 -4.72 9.60
CA GLY A 33 11.36 -5.29 10.49
C GLY A 33 12.42 -6.17 9.78
N ASP A 34 13.01 -7.11 10.51
CA ASP A 34 13.91 -8.14 9.96
C ASP A 34 13.17 -9.47 9.66
N GLY A 35 11.95 -9.65 10.20
CA GLY A 35 11.12 -10.85 10.01
C GLY A 35 9.73 -10.54 9.44
N ASP A 36 8.85 -11.55 9.39
CA ASP A 36 7.49 -11.47 8.84
C ASP A 36 6.54 -10.69 9.75
N GLY A 37 6.76 -9.37 9.85
CA GLY A 37 5.97 -8.44 10.65
C GLY A 37 6.41 -8.27 12.10
N ASP A 38 7.33 -9.10 12.59
CA ASP A 38 7.97 -8.87 13.87
C ASP A 38 8.97 -7.71 13.78
N GLY A 39 8.86 -6.76 14.71
CA GLY A 39 9.65 -5.53 14.73
C GLY A 39 9.28 -4.47 13.67
N ASP A 40 8.09 -4.58 13.06
CA ASP A 40 7.53 -3.52 12.21
C ASP A 40 7.24 -2.26 13.05
N VAL A 41 7.56 -1.08 12.50
CA VAL A 41 7.22 0.21 13.12
C VAL A 41 6.07 0.83 12.34
N ALA A 42 4.89 0.88 12.96
CA ALA A 42 3.71 1.50 12.36
C ALA A 42 3.94 3.00 12.12
N LEU A 43 3.73 3.43 10.87
CA LEU A 43 3.82 4.83 10.45
C LEU A 43 2.45 5.50 10.27
N GLY A 44 1.39 4.81 10.68
CA GLY A 44 0.03 5.31 10.69
C GLY A 44 -0.85 4.73 9.58
N TRP A 45 -2.05 5.30 9.46
CA TRP A 45 -3.08 4.89 8.53
C TRP A 45 -3.80 6.10 7.94
N ALA A 46 -4.51 5.89 6.83
CA ALA A 46 -5.41 6.88 6.26
C ALA A 46 -6.55 6.22 5.46
N PRO A 47 -7.72 6.86 5.37
CA PRO A 47 -8.80 6.37 4.53
C PRO A 47 -8.41 6.40 3.06
N VAL A 48 -8.81 5.35 2.35
CA VAL A 48 -8.63 5.21 0.90
C VAL A 48 -10.01 5.27 0.25
N ARG A 49 -10.19 6.20 -0.69
CA ARG A 49 -11.47 6.34 -1.40
C ARG A 49 -11.62 5.26 -2.47
N GLY A 50 -12.83 4.75 -2.58
CA GLY A 50 -13.22 3.85 -3.64
C GLY A 50 -13.11 4.51 -5.02
N PHE A 51 -12.89 3.69 -6.04
CA PHE A 51 -12.70 4.14 -7.41
C PHE A 51 -13.19 3.09 -8.40
N ALA A 52 -13.55 3.55 -9.60
CA ALA A 52 -13.84 2.67 -10.73
C ALA A 52 -12.55 2.43 -11.52
N HIS A 53 -12.31 1.19 -11.92
CA HIS A 53 -11.17 0.80 -12.75
C HIS A 53 -11.69 0.25 -14.08
N ALA A 54 -11.76 1.13 -15.06
CA ALA A 54 -12.33 0.83 -16.38
C ALA A 54 -11.50 -0.23 -17.13
N PRO A 55 -12.08 -0.90 -18.14
CA PRO A 55 -11.32 -1.80 -19.00
C PRO A 55 -10.15 -1.07 -19.68
N ARG A 56 -9.05 -1.78 -19.92
CA ARG A 56 -7.84 -1.27 -20.61
C ARG A 56 -7.30 0.05 -20.04
N SER A 57 -7.42 0.25 -18.72
CA SER A 57 -7.05 1.52 -18.08
C SER A 57 -6.07 1.34 -16.94
N VAL A 58 -5.34 2.42 -16.64
CA VAL A 58 -4.50 2.54 -15.45
C VAL A 58 -5.24 3.41 -14.44
N ALA A 59 -5.29 2.95 -13.19
CA ALA A 59 -5.80 3.71 -12.07
C ALA A 59 -4.67 3.91 -11.05
N ALA A 60 -4.64 5.08 -10.42
CA ALA A 60 -3.73 5.37 -9.32
C ALA A 60 -4.52 5.88 -8.13
N VAL A 61 -4.19 5.39 -6.94
CA VAL A 61 -4.77 5.82 -5.68
C VAL A 61 -3.64 6.18 -4.74
N ALA A 62 -3.80 7.29 -4.03
CA ALA A 62 -2.83 7.76 -3.08
C ALA A 62 -3.46 8.07 -1.74
N PHE A 63 -2.68 7.88 -0.68
CA PHE A 63 -3.05 8.28 0.68
C PHE A 63 -1.78 8.68 1.44
N VAL A 64 -1.96 9.45 2.51
CA VAL A 64 -0.86 9.95 3.34
C VAL A 64 -1.05 9.42 4.76
N ALA A 65 -0.15 8.54 5.20
CA ALA A 65 -0.08 8.08 6.57
C ALA A 65 0.84 9.01 7.38
N THR A 66 0.43 9.33 8.60
CA THR A 66 1.22 10.17 9.52
C THR A 66 1.37 9.46 10.86
N ALA A 67 2.60 9.44 11.36
CA ALA A 67 2.95 9.02 12.71
C ALA A 67 3.47 10.24 13.48
N ARG A 68 2.98 10.43 14.70
CA ARG A 68 3.43 11.50 15.60
C ARG A 68 3.77 10.93 16.96
N GLY A 69 4.89 11.35 17.54
CA GLY A 69 5.29 10.99 18.89
C GLY A 69 5.55 9.50 19.11
N VAL A 70 5.86 8.73 18.06
CA VAL A 70 6.09 7.28 18.20
C VAL A 70 7.34 7.04 19.04
N VAL A 71 7.17 6.41 20.19
CA VAL A 71 8.25 5.96 21.07
C VAL A 71 8.74 4.61 20.56
N LEU A 72 10.05 4.48 20.39
CA LEU A 72 10.70 3.26 19.93
C LEU A 72 11.70 2.83 20.99
N ASP A 73 11.79 1.53 21.23
CA ASP A 73 12.89 0.97 22.01
C ASP A 73 14.23 1.29 21.36
N ASP A 74 15.29 1.41 22.16
CA ASP A 74 16.61 1.86 21.68
C ASP A 74 17.15 0.99 20.54
N ALA A 75 16.95 -0.33 20.62
CA ALA A 75 17.37 -1.26 19.57
C ALA A 75 16.63 -1.03 18.24
N VAL A 76 15.31 -0.78 18.31
CA VAL A 76 14.48 -0.47 17.14
C VAL A 76 14.88 0.89 16.55
N ALA A 77 15.05 1.90 17.41
CA ALA A 77 15.47 3.22 17.00
C ALA A 77 16.87 3.24 16.36
N ALA A 78 17.80 2.44 16.88
CA ALA A 78 19.14 2.27 16.29
C ALA A 78 19.07 1.61 14.91
N ARG A 79 18.27 0.54 14.76
CA ARG A 79 18.05 -0.14 13.48
C ARG A 79 17.43 0.79 12.43
N VAL A 80 16.37 1.50 12.77
CA VAL A 80 15.72 2.46 11.86
C VAL A 80 16.70 3.54 11.42
N ARG A 81 17.49 4.09 12.35
CA ARG A 81 18.52 5.10 12.05
C ARG A 81 19.62 4.56 11.13
N ASP A 82 20.14 3.36 11.39
CA ASP A 82 21.18 2.75 10.57
C ASP A 82 20.68 2.45 9.16
N ARG A 83 19.50 1.83 9.01
CA ARG A 83 18.91 1.53 7.71
C ARG A 83 18.58 2.78 6.91
N TYR A 84 18.07 3.83 7.56
CA TYR A 84 17.86 5.12 6.91
C TYR A 84 19.18 5.69 6.36
N ARG A 85 20.24 5.71 7.17
CA ARG A 85 21.57 6.19 6.76
C ARG A 85 22.15 5.40 5.60
N ARG A 86 21.96 4.07 5.60
CA ARG A 86 22.44 3.17 4.55
C ARG A 86 21.52 3.10 3.33
N ARG A 87 20.38 3.80 3.32
CA ARG A 87 19.33 3.72 2.29
C ARG A 87 18.79 2.29 2.09
N GLN A 88 18.70 1.54 3.18
CA GLN A 88 18.20 0.17 3.21
C GLN A 88 16.87 0.07 3.98
N GLN A 89 16.21 1.22 4.20
CA GLN A 89 14.94 1.21 4.89
C GLN A 89 13.89 0.50 4.04
N ARG A 90 13.27 -0.52 4.63
CA ARG A 90 12.18 -1.28 4.03
C ARG A 90 10.84 -0.73 4.47
N PHE A 91 9.86 -0.79 3.59
CA PHE A 91 8.50 -0.32 3.81
C PHE A 91 7.51 -1.44 3.54
N ARG A 92 6.47 -1.48 4.38
CA ARG A 92 5.30 -2.32 4.18
C ARG A 92 4.08 -1.43 4.03
N VAL A 93 3.31 -1.66 2.97
CA VAL A 93 2.05 -0.98 2.71
C VAL A 93 0.95 -2.03 2.65
N VAL A 94 -0.10 -1.82 3.44
CA VAL A 94 -1.30 -2.67 3.46
C VAL A 94 -2.49 -1.81 3.11
N VAL A 95 -3.33 -2.26 2.17
CA VAL A 95 -4.61 -1.62 1.87
C VAL A 95 -5.73 -2.63 1.99
N ASP A 96 -6.63 -2.40 2.93
CA ASP A 96 -7.86 -3.15 3.09
C ASP A 96 -8.99 -2.42 2.37
N ALA A 97 -9.68 -3.10 1.46
CA ALA A 97 -10.76 -2.51 0.66
C ALA A 97 -11.77 -3.59 0.26
N HIS A 98 -12.76 -3.22 -0.55
CA HIS A 98 -13.66 -4.16 -1.19
C HIS A 98 -13.60 -4.01 -2.70
N VAL A 99 -13.74 -5.10 -3.45
CA VAL A 99 -13.79 -5.10 -4.91
C VAL A 99 -15.05 -5.78 -5.41
N GLY A 100 -15.70 -5.16 -6.38
CA GLY A 100 -16.74 -5.76 -7.20
C GLY A 100 -16.31 -5.77 -8.66
N VAL A 101 -16.95 -6.64 -9.43
CA VAL A 101 -16.71 -6.78 -10.87
C VAL A 101 -17.95 -6.36 -11.63
N ARG A 102 -17.74 -5.68 -12.77
CA ARG A 102 -18.79 -5.36 -13.73
C ARG A 102 -18.39 -5.84 -15.13
N VAL A 103 -19.31 -6.56 -15.78
CA VAL A 103 -19.17 -7.01 -17.17
C VAL A 103 -20.46 -6.64 -17.91
N GLY A 104 -20.40 -5.60 -18.75
CA GLY A 104 -21.60 -5.02 -19.35
C GLY A 104 -22.61 -4.56 -18.30
N ALA A 105 -23.82 -5.13 -18.33
CA ALA A 105 -24.89 -4.87 -17.36
C ALA A 105 -24.76 -5.69 -16.06
N LEU A 106 -24.00 -6.80 -16.08
CA LEU A 106 -23.83 -7.67 -14.92
C LEU A 106 -22.91 -7.03 -13.88
N ARG A 107 -23.32 -7.10 -12.61
CA ARG A 107 -22.56 -6.59 -11.46
C ARG A 107 -22.51 -7.65 -10.38
N THR A 108 -21.34 -7.88 -9.79
CA THR A 108 -21.20 -8.75 -8.62
C THR A 108 -21.42 -7.95 -7.34
N GLY A 109 -21.65 -8.67 -6.24
CA GLY A 109 -21.44 -8.12 -4.90
C GLY A 109 -19.98 -7.70 -4.70
N MET A 110 -19.77 -6.88 -3.67
CA MET A 110 -18.43 -6.44 -3.27
C MET A 110 -17.81 -7.50 -2.35
N VAL A 111 -16.59 -7.93 -2.63
CA VAL A 111 -15.84 -8.87 -1.79
C VAL A 111 -14.67 -8.17 -1.12
N PRO A 112 -14.38 -8.44 0.16
CA PRO A 112 -13.22 -7.88 0.83
C PRO A 112 -11.91 -8.35 0.19
N LEU A 113 -10.95 -7.44 0.11
CA LEU A 113 -9.61 -7.69 -0.38
C LEU A 113 -8.56 -7.00 0.50
N ARG A 114 -7.36 -7.57 0.52
CA ARG A 114 -6.17 -6.95 1.08
C ARG A 114 -5.09 -6.86 0.02
N LEU A 115 -4.58 -5.66 -0.22
CA LEU A 115 -3.34 -5.44 -0.95
C LEU A 115 -2.19 -5.43 0.04
N LEU A 116 -1.14 -6.20 -0.24
CA LEU A 116 0.08 -6.25 0.56
C LEU A 116 1.27 -5.95 -0.35
N CYS A 117 1.99 -4.87 -0.07
CA CYS A 117 3.24 -4.52 -0.74
C CYS A 117 4.35 -4.46 0.32
N ASP A 118 5.23 -5.45 0.34
CA ASP A 118 6.21 -5.68 1.42
C ASP A 118 7.66 -5.81 0.94
N ASP A 119 7.89 -5.65 -0.37
CA ASP A 119 9.21 -5.64 -1.01
C ASP A 119 9.78 -4.22 -1.20
N GLY A 120 9.11 -3.20 -0.64
CA GLY A 120 9.49 -1.80 -0.80
C GLY A 120 10.81 -1.46 -0.10
N VAL A 121 11.75 -0.89 -0.86
CA VAL A 121 13.03 -0.39 -0.35
C VAL A 121 13.19 1.09 -0.67
N MET A 122 13.87 1.81 0.22
CA MET A 122 14.24 3.20 0.00
C MET A 122 15.11 3.34 -1.25
N ALA A 123 14.60 4.02 -2.26
CA ALA A 123 15.37 4.43 -3.42
C ALA A 123 16.14 5.72 -3.14
N ALA A 124 17.19 5.98 -3.91
CA ALA A 124 17.77 7.33 -3.98
C ALA A 124 16.68 8.27 -4.53
N GLY A 125 16.35 9.33 -3.80
CA GLY A 125 15.36 10.30 -4.24
C GLY A 125 15.82 11.00 -5.53
N SER A 126 14.89 11.21 -6.47
CA SER A 126 15.05 12.21 -7.52
C SER A 126 14.64 13.58 -6.96
N PRO A 127 15.34 14.68 -7.30
CA PRO A 127 14.95 16.03 -6.86
C PRO A 127 13.50 16.40 -7.22
N ASP A 128 12.91 15.75 -8.22
CA ASP A 128 11.54 16.01 -8.68
C ASP A 128 10.46 15.20 -7.93
N GLY A 129 10.82 14.45 -6.88
CA GLY A 129 9.88 13.64 -6.09
C GLY A 129 9.37 12.39 -6.83
N THR A 130 9.85 12.13 -8.04
CA THR A 130 9.70 10.84 -8.72
C THR A 130 10.65 9.83 -8.08
N ALA A 131 10.10 8.71 -7.61
CA ALA A 131 10.93 7.62 -7.12
C ALA A 131 11.73 7.04 -8.30
N ALA A 132 13.07 7.19 -8.25
CA ALA A 132 13.96 6.57 -9.22
C ALA A 132 14.16 5.10 -8.82
N GLY A 133 13.25 4.23 -9.24
CA GLY A 133 13.31 2.80 -8.96
C GLY A 133 12.09 2.04 -9.50
N PRO A 134 12.19 0.71 -9.67
CA PRO A 134 11.04 -0.10 -10.04
C PRO A 134 9.97 0.01 -8.94
N MET A 135 8.70 0.10 -9.34
CA MET A 135 7.61 0.00 -8.38
C MET A 135 7.61 -1.37 -7.72
N SER A 136 7.44 -1.38 -6.39
CA SER A 136 7.10 -2.56 -5.62
C SER A 136 5.87 -3.27 -6.16
N LYS A 137 5.93 -4.59 -6.27
CA LYS A 137 4.74 -5.38 -6.61
C LYS A 137 3.91 -5.57 -5.35
N CYS A 138 2.60 -5.60 -5.52
CA CYS A 138 1.68 -5.87 -4.43
C CYS A 138 0.97 -7.20 -4.68
N GLN A 139 0.81 -8.00 -3.63
CA GLN A 139 -0.03 -9.18 -3.62
C GLN A 139 -1.48 -8.76 -3.38
N VAL A 140 -2.41 -9.38 -4.11
CA VAL A 140 -3.85 -9.18 -3.93
C VAL A 140 -4.40 -10.43 -3.23
N LEU A 141 -4.79 -10.28 -1.98
CA LEU A 141 -5.37 -11.34 -1.16
C LEU A 141 -6.88 -11.17 -1.13
N LEU A 142 -7.61 -12.09 -1.75
CA LEU A 142 -9.07 -12.12 -1.70
C LEU A 142 -9.52 -12.93 -0.48
N PHE A 143 -10.31 -12.33 0.40
CA PHE A 143 -10.85 -13.07 1.54
C PHE A 143 -12.08 -13.88 1.10
N ARG A 144 -12.13 -15.15 1.53
CA ARG A 144 -13.30 -16.02 1.29
C ARG A 144 -14.53 -15.40 1.95
N VAL A 145 -15.51 -15.01 1.13
CA VAL A 145 -16.86 -14.70 1.60
C VAL A 145 -17.54 -16.03 1.92
N ARG A 146 -17.94 -16.26 3.17
CA ARG A 146 -18.86 -17.36 3.50
C ARG A 146 -20.24 -16.96 2.99
N TRP A 147 -20.73 -17.67 1.99
CA TRP A 147 -22.13 -17.61 1.54
C TRP A 147 -23.00 -18.46 2.45
#